data_AF-A0A5M9TR67-F1
#
_entry.id   AF-A0A5M9TR67-F1
#
_cell.length_a   1.000
_cell.length_b   1.000
_cell.length_c   1.000
_cell.angle_alpha   90.00
_cell.angle_beta   90.00
_cell.angle_gamma   90.00
#
_symmetry.space_group_name_H-M   'P 1'
#
loop_
_entity.id
_entity.type
_entity.pdbx_description
1 polymer ?
#
loop_
_entity_poly.entity_id
_entity_poly.type
_entity_poly.pdbx_seq_one_letter_code
_entity_poly.pdbx_strand_id
1 'polypeptide(L)'
;MFIIVANKGKLKWISGVFQAEEVARQYMDLIPDELKVYHEFIQIENITYPFYIIERQESPFRFLDKDEVISLFDHTDISEDEDEVHFNIYTVDSDYRPKKPGTDYMGALRHDHVTNESIEMYREEGTVFLSRRRIL
;
A
#
# COMPACT_ATOMS: atom_id res chain seq x y z
N MET A 1 -8.74 -1.86 10.42
CA MET A 1 -7.29 -2.11 10.27
C MET A 1 -6.51 -1.01 10.99
N PHE A 2 -5.43 -1.34 11.69
CA PHE A 2 -4.55 -0.37 12.35
C PHE A 2 -3.24 -0.26 11.59
N ILE A 3 -2.85 0.94 11.21
CA ILE A 3 -1.73 1.19 10.32
C ILE A 3 -0.83 2.22 10.96
N ILE A 4 0.47 1.97 10.91
CA ILE A 4 1.48 2.92 11.33
C ILE A 4 2.15 3.46 10.07
N VAL A 5 1.88 4.72 9.76
CA VAL A 5 2.42 5.42 8.59
C VAL A 5 3.56 6.30 9.06
N ALA A 6 4.63 6.38 8.28
CA ALA A 6 5.75 7.26 8.55
C ALA A 6 5.91 8.29 7.44
N ASN A 7 6.23 9.52 7.82
CA ASN A 7 6.51 10.64 6.93
C ASN A 7 7.75 11.39 7.39
N LYS A 8 8.79 11.45 6.56
CA LYS A 8 10.04 12.17 6.81
C LYS A 8 10.44 13.00 5.59
N GLY A 9 9.99 14.25 5.55
CA GLY A 9 10.21 15.13 4.40
C GLY A 9 9.47 14.59 3.17
N LYS A 10 10.20 14.25 2.11
CA LYS A 10 9.63 13.64 0.89
C LYS A 10 9.46 12.12 0.98
N LEU A 11 10.00 11.48 2.00
CA LEU A 11 9.90 10.04 2.19
C LEU A 11 8.64 9.71 2.99
N LYS A 12 7.91 8.69 2.55
CA LYS A 12 6.80 8.10 3.27
C LYS A 12 6.87 6.59 3.15
N TRP A 13 6.49 5.88 4.20
CA TRP A 13 6.43 4.42 4.18
C TRP A 13 5.40 3.91 5.18
N ILE A 14 4.96 2.67 4.97
CA ILE A 14 4.17 1.92 5.94
C ILE A 14 5.13 1.20 6.85
N SER A 15 5.08 1.54 8.13
CA SER A 15 5.95 1.00 9.17
C SER A 15 5.33 -0.20 9.90
N GLY A 16 4.02 -0.41 9.72
CA GLY A 16 3.33 -1.61 10.16
C GLY A 16 1.84 -1.62 9.82
N VAL A 17 1.28 -2.81 9.70
CA VAL A 17 -0.14 -3.07 9.51
C VAL A 17 -0.57 -4.17 10.46
N PHE A 18 -1.67 -3.96 11.17
CA PHE A 18 -2.15 -4.88 12.19
C PHE A 18 -3.67 -4.97 12.22
N GLN A 19 -4.19 -6.18 12.34
CA GLN A 19 -5.62 -6.38 12.56
C GLN A 19 -6.07 -5.93 13.96
N ALA A 20 -5.22 -6.11 14.98
CA ALA A 20 -5.54 -5.82 16.38
C ALA A 20 -4.87 -4.53 16.88
N GLU A 21 -5.64 -3.67 17.53
CA GLU A 21 -5.17 -2.37 18.03
C GLU A 21 -4.04 -2.52 19.05
N GLU A 22 -4.20 -3.44 19.99
CA GLU A 22 -3.25 -3.67 21.07
C GLU A 22 -1.87 -4.05 20.52
N VAL A 23 -1.83 -4.92 19.50
CA VAL A 23 -0.59 -5.35 18.84
C VAL A 23 0.07 -4.17 18.12
N ALA A 24 -0.72 -3.34 17.45
CA ALA A 24 -0.22 -2.13 16.78
C ALA A 24 0.40 -1.15 17.78
N ARG A 25 -0.26 -0.93 18.94
CA ARG A 25 0.25 -0.06 20.01
C ARG A 25 1.54 -0.62 20.61
N GLN A 26 1.58 -1.92 20.91
CA GLN A 26 2.80 -2.57 21.39
C GLN A 26 3.95 -2.43 20.38
N TYR A 27 3.66 -2.55 19.08
CA TYR A 27 4.68 -2.35 18.05
C TYR A 27 5.15 -0.88 17.98
N MET A 28 4.25 0.09 18.13
CA MET A 28 4.61 1.52 18.17
C MET A 28 5.62 1.82 19.29
N ASP A 29 5.51 1.15 20.44
CA ASP A 29 6.46 1.30 21.55
C ASP A 29 7.88 0.82 21.21
N LEU A 30 8.00 -0.17 20.31
CA LEU A 30 9.28 -0.71 19.85
C LEU A 30 10.01 0.20 18.86
N ILE A 31 9.32 1.19 18.29
CA ILE A 31 9.95 2.15 17.37
C ILE A 31 10.91 3.04 18.16
N PRO A 32 12.17 3.24 17.71
CA PRO A 32 13.11 4.16 18.36
C PRO A 32 12.54 5.58 18.45
N ASP A 33 12.80 6.30 19.53
CA ASP A 33 12.20 7.63 19.78
C ASP A 33 12.60 8.65 18.70
N GLU A 34 13.81 8.55 18.17
CA GLU A 34 14.28 9.37 17.05
C GLU A 34 13.53 9.11 15.73
N LEU A 35 12.87 7.95 15.61
CA LEU A 35 12.02 7.61 14.48
C LEU A 35 10.54 7.88 14.77
N LYS A 36 10.07 7.67 16.01
CA LYS A 36 8.66 7.85 16.42
C LYS A 36 8.09 9.20 16.01
N VAL A 37 8.90 10.27 16.05
CA VAL A 37 8.49 11.63 15.64
C VAL A 37 7.97 11.73 14.20
N TYR A 38 8.34 10.78 13.35
CA TYR A 38 7.88 10.70 11.95
C TYR A 38 6.68 9.79 11.76
N HIS A 39 6.23 9.08 12.81
CA HIS A 39 5.22 8.04 12.70
C HIS A 39 3.87 8.52 13.24
N GLU A 40 2.83 8.16 12.52
CA GLU A 40 1.44 8.38 12.87
C GLU A 40 0.71 7.04 12.95
N PHE A 41 -0.11 6.90 13.99
CA PHE A 41 -1.00 5.77 14.16
C PHE A 41 -2.38 6.13 13.59
N ILE A 42 -2.84 5.39 12.60
CA ILE A 42 -4.16 5.59 11.99
C ILE A 42 -4.99 4.31 12.06
N GLN A 43 -6.30 4.49 12.15
CA GLN A 43 -7.28 3.41 12.02
C GLN A 43 -8.05 3.60 10.72
N ILE A 44 -8.08 2.55 9.90
CA ILE A 44 -8.95 2.49 8.73
C ILE A 44 -10.14 1.60 9.06
N GLU A 45 -11.33 2.19 9.05
CA GLU A 45 -12.58 1.49 9.27
C GLU A 45 -12.97 0.64 8.04
N ASN A 46 -13.76 -0.41 8.26
CA ASN A 46 -14.35 -1.25 7.21
C ASN A 46 -13.38 -1.94 6.24
N ILE A 47 -12.07 -1.97 6.56
CA ILE A 47 -11.07 -2.75 5.81
C ILE A 47 -10.65 -4.01 6.59
N THR A 48 -10.65 -5.13 5.87
CA THR A 48 -10.17 -6.45 6.31
C THR A 48 -9.15 -7.03 5.33
N TYR A 49 -8.40 -8.06 5.73
CA TYR A 49 -7.53 -8.77 4.79
C TYR A 49 -8.32 -9.58 3.75
N PRO A 50 -7.78 -9.75 2.52
CA PRO A 50 -6.69 -8.95 1.96
C PRO A 50 -7.19 -7.54 1.61
N PHE A 51 -6.31 -6.55 1.71
CA PHE A 51 -6.54 -5.20 1.22
C PHE A 51 -5.29 -4.64 0.53
N TYR A 52 -5.42 -3.46 -0.05
CA TYR A 52 -4.39 -2.88 -0.91
C TYR A 52 -3.94 -1.52 -0.42
N ILE A 53 -2.65 -1.26 -0.52
CA ILE A 53 -2.07 0.06 -0.29
C ILE A 53 -1.67 0.63 -1.64
N ILE A 54 -2.21 1.79 -1.99
CA ILE A 54 -1.86 2.52 -3.21
C ILE A 54 -0.90 3.64 -2.85
N GLU A 55 0.24 3.65 -3.51
CA GLU A 55 1.25 4.69 -3.39
C GLU A 55 1.37 5.46 -4.71
N ARG A 56 1.25 6.79 -4.61
CA ARG A 56 1.56 7.74 -5.69
C ARG A 56 2.57 8.74 -5.17
N GLN A 57 3.49 9.23 -6.01
CA GLN A 57 4.62 10.04 -5.56
C GLN A 57 4.19 11.24 -4.69
N GLU A 58 3.20 12.01 -5.14
CA GLU A 58 2.78 13.26 -4.48
C GLU A 58 1.46 13.16 -3.69
N SER A 59 0.92 11.95 -3.48
CA SER A 59 -0.35 11.76 -2.74
C SER A 59 -0.18 10.94 -1.47
N PRO A 60 -1.01 11.13 -0.43
CA PRO A 60 -1.06 10.21 0.69
C PRO A 60 -1.34 8.77 0.25
N PHE A 61 -0.94 7.80 1.07
CA PHE A 61 -1.36 6.42 0.84
C PHE A 61 -2.88 6.31 0.84
N ARG A 62 -3.41 5.55 -0.12
CA ARG A 62 -4.81 5.11 -0.09
C ARG A 62 -4.86 3.65 0.31
N PHE A 63 -5.88 3.29 1.07
CA PHE A 63 -6.13 1.93 1.52
C PHE A 63 -7.43 1.49 0.89
N LEU A 64 -7.37 0.48 0.02
CA LEU A 64 -8.48 0.09 -0.83
C LEU A 64 -8.86 -1.37 -0.57
N ASP A 65 -10.15 -1.65 -0.65
CA ASP A 65 -10.64 -3.01 -0.83
C ASP A 65 -10.51 -3.48 -2.29
N LYS A 66 -11.00 -4.70 -2.57
CA LYS A 66 -10.95 -5.28 -3.91
C LYS A 66 -11.75 -4.50 -4.95
N ASP A 67 -12.96 -4.06 -4.61
CA ASP A 67 -13.85 -3.40 -5.57
C ASP A 67 -13.34 -1.99 -5.87
N GLU A 68 -12.76 -1.32 -4.88
CA GLU A 68 -12.07 -0.05 -5.04
C GLU A 68 -10.81 -0.16 -5.91
N VAL A 69 -10.06 -1.27 -5.83
CA VAL A 69 -8.93 -1.52 -6.74
C VAL A 69 -9.42 -1.72 -8.18
N ILE A 70 -10.47 -2.51 -8.39
CA ILE A 70 -11.06 -2.70 -9.72
C ILE A 70 -11.50 -1.34 -10.28
N SER A 71 -12.23 -0.54 -9.47
CA SER A 71 -12.65 0.80 -9.84
C SER A 71 -11.46 1.72 -10.15
N LEU A 72 -10.36 1.62 -9.40
CA LEU A 72 -9.14 2.39 -9.68
C LEU A 72 -8.57 2.05 -11.06
N PHE A 73 -8.49 0.77 -11.43
CA PHE A 73 -8.03 0.35 -12.76
C PHE A 73 -8.99 0.79 -13.87
N ASP A 74 -10.31 0.68 -13.65
CA ASP A 74 -11.34 1.10 -14.61
C ASP A 74 -11.25 2.61 -14.96
N HIS A 75 -10.79 3.43 -14.01
CA HIS A 75 -10.71 4.89 -14.15
C HIS A 75 -9.28 5.42 -14.31
N THR A 76 -8.29 4.54 -14.52
CA THR A 76 -6.93 4.97 -14.84
C THR A 76 -6.74 5.00 -16.35
N ASP A 77 -6.33 6.15 -16.86
CA ASP A 77 -6.01 6.36 -18.26
C ASP A 77 -4.53 6.15 -18.56
N ILE A 78 -4.24 5.71 -19.78
CA ILE A 78 -2.87 5.60 -20.29
C ILE A 78 -2.29 7.01 -20.43
N SER A 79 -1.05 7.19 -20.00
CA SER A 79 -0.30 8.44 -20.15
C SER A 79 0.41 8.50 -21.51
N GLU A 80 0.68 9.71 -22.01
CA GLU A 80 1.55 9.89 -23.18
C GLU A 80 3.02 9.56 -22.86
N ASP A 81 3.41 9.61 -21.58
CA ASP A 81 4.72 9.17 -21.12
C ASP A 81 4.75 7.63 -21.08
N GLU A 82 5.56 7.01 -21.94
CA GLU A 82 5.69 5.55 -22.06
C GLU A 82 6.23 4.91 -20.77
N ASP A 83 7.01 5.66 -19.98
CA ASP A 83 7.62 5.20 -18.73
C ASP A 83 6.77 5.54 -17.49
N GLU A 84 5.54 6.03 -17.66
CA GLU A 84 4.65 6.41 -16.55
C GLU A 84 4.37 5.21 -15.63
N VAL A 85 4.61 5.42 -14.33
CA VAL A 85 4.13 4.55 -13.26
C VAL A 85 2.97 5.26 -12.55
N HIS A 86 1.74 4.90 -12.94
CA HIS A 86 0.51 5.51 -12.43
C HIS A 86 0.40 5.42 -10.91
N PHE A 87 0.79 4.27 -10.36
CA PHE A 87 0.87 4.02 -8.92
C PHE A 87 1.59 2.70 -8.63
N ASN A 88 2.12 2.56 -7.41
CA ASN A 88 2.48 1.26 -6.86
C ASN A 88 1.28 0.71 -6.09
N ILE A 89 1.02 -0.58 -6.22
CA ILE A 89 0.02 -1.30 -5.44
C ILE A 89 0.73 -2.35 -4.58
N TYR A 90 0.47 -2.33 -3.28
CA TYR A 90 0.95 -3.34 -2.34
C TYR A 90 -0.22 -4.19 -1.88
N THR A 91 -0.10 -5.52 -1.96
CA THR A 91 -1.10 -6.43 -1.41
C THR A 91 -0.76 -6.79 0.03
N VAL A 92 -1.72 -6.61 0.93
CA VAL A 92 -1.59 -6.94 2.35
C VAL A 92 -2.60 -8.01 2.70
N ASP A 93 -2.11 -9.24 2.88
CA ASP A 93 -2.92 -10.42 3.23
C ASP A 93 -2.84 -10.80 4.71
N SER A 94 -1.95 -10.16 5.47
CA SER A 94 -1.68 -10.46 6.87
C SER A 94 -0.99 -9.28 7.58
N ASP A 95 -0.84 -9.37 8.91
CA ASP A 95 -0.09 -8.41 9.70
C ASP A 95 1.33 -8.23 9.10
N TYR A 96 1.73 -6.96 8.92
CA TYR A 96 3.03 -6.60 8.38
C TYR A 96 3.84 -5.86 9.43
N ARG A 97 5.06 -6.36 9.69
CA ARG A 97 6.04 -5.76 10.59
C ARG A 97 7.46 -5.86 10.00
N PRO A 98 8.12 -4.72 9.72
CA PRO A 98 9.55 -4.68 9.46
C PRO A 98 10.39 -5.42 10.51
N LYS A 99 11.51 -6.02 10.10
CA LYS A 99 12.48 -6.64 11.02
C LYS A 99 13.11 -5.62 11.97
N LYS A 100 13.26 -4.38 11.51
CA LYS A 100 13.71 -3.24 12.30
C LYS A 100 12.53 -2.29 12.49
N PRO A 101 11.97 -2.17 13.70
CA PRO A 101 10.81 -1.32 13.93
C PRO A 101 11.07 0.13 13.49
N GLY A 102 10.08 0.75 12.85
CA GLY A 102 10.18 2.14 12.41
C GLY A 102 10.85 2.37 11.06
N THR A 103 11.50 1.36 10.46
CA THR A 103 12.25 1.54 9.21
C THR A 103 11.40 1.24 7.97
N ASP A 104 11.73 1.89 6.86
CA ASP A 104 11.17 1.52 5.56
C ASP A 104 11.63 0.12 5.14
N TYR A 105 10.66 -0.77 4.97
CA TYR A 105 10.86 -2.13 4.48
C TYR A 105 9.73 -2.56 3.53
N MET A 106 9.03 -1.60 2.90
CA MET A 106 7.86 -1.88 2.07
C MET A 106 8.18 -2.76 0.87
N GLY A 107 9.42 -2.76 0.38
CA GLY A 107 9.86 -3.67 -0.69
C GLY A 107 9.76 -5.16 -0.35
N ALA A 108 9.52 -5.53 0.92
CA ALA A 108 9.24 -6.90 1.33
C ALA A 108 7.76 -7.29 1.19
N LEU A 109 6.85 -6.31 1.11
CA LEU A 109 5.44 -6.57 0.77
C LEU A 109 5.35 -7.00 -0.69
N ARG A 110 4.37 -7.86 -1.00
CA ARG A 110 4.02 -8.14 -2.39
C ARG A 110 3.53 -6.85 -3.03
N HIS A 111 4.15 -6.45 -4.13
CA HIS A 111 3.81 -5.21 -4.81
C HIS A 111 4.05 -5.28 -6.31
N ASP A 112 3.34 -4.41 -7.02
CA ASP A 112 3.45 -4.21 -8.46
C ASP A 112 3.53 -2.71 -8.76
N HIS A 113 4.34 -2.37 -9.76
CA HIS A 113 4.31 -1.06 -10.41
C HIS A 113 3.25 -1.10 -11.50
N VAL A 114 2.23 -0.23 -11.42
CA VAL A 114 1.18 -0.16 -12.42
C VAL A 114 1.57 0.84 -13.49
N THR A 115 2.01 0.32 -14.63
CA THR A 115 2.46 1.07 -15.82
C THR A 115 1.38 1.18 -16.89
N ASN A 116 1.64 1.91 -17.98
CA ASN A 116 0.78 1.91 -19.16
C ASN A 116 0.45 0.49 -19.67
N GLU A 117 1.47 -0.37 -19.79
CA GLU A 117 1.29 -1.78 -20.18
C GLU A 117 0.32 -2.52 -19.22
N SER A 118 0.41 -2.24 -17.92
CA SER A 118 -0.49 -2.84 -16.94
C SER A 118 -1.95 -2.42 -17.16
N ILE A 119 -2.18 -1.15 -17.52
CA ILE A 119 -3.50 -0.60 -17.81
C ILE A 119 -4.05 -1.17 -19.13
N GLU A 120 -3.22 -1.29 -20.16
CA GLU A 120 -3.59 -1.90 -21.44
C GLU A 120 -4.00 -3.36 -21.26
N MET A 121 -3.17 -4.16 -20.59
CA MET A 121 -3.47 -5.57 -20.29
C MET A 121 -4.74 -5.72 -19.46
N TYR A 122 -4.98 -4.81 -18.52
CA TYR A 122 -6.24 -4.79 -17.77
C TYR A 122 -7.45 -4.46 -18.67
N ARG A 123 -7.33 -3.51 -19.61
CA ARG A 123 -8.41 -3.17 -20.55
C ARG A 123 -8.79 -4.35 -21.45
N GLU A 124 -7.81 -5.18 -21.82
CA GLU A 124 -8.04 -6.36 -22.66
C GLU A 124 -8.58 -7.57 -21.88
N GLU A 125 -7.99 -7.87 -20.71
CA GLU A 125 -8.28 -9.10 -19.97
C GLU A 125 -9.19 -8.90 -18.74
N GLY A 126 -9.41 -7.67 -18.32
CA GLY A 126 -10.13 -7.31 -17.10
C GLY A 126 -9.50 -7.88 -15.83
N THR A 127 -10.34 -8.31 -14.88
CA THR A 127 -9.91 -8.83 -13.58
C THR A 127 -9.11 -10.13 -13.65
N VAL A 128 -9.11 -10.82 -14.79
CA VAL A 128 -8.26 -12.00 -15.04
C VAL A 128 -6.78 -11.61 -14.99
N PHE A 129 -6.42 -10.46 -15.55
CA PHE A 129 -5.06 -9.92 -15.48
C PHE A 129 -4.62 -9.71 -14.03
N LEU A 130 -5.47 -9.05 -13.23
CA LEU A 130 -5.17 -8.76 -11.82
C LEU A 130 -4.99 -10.04 -11.00
N SER A 131 -5.81 -11.06 -11.26
CA SER A 131 -5.70 -12.37 -10.61
C SER A 131 -4.40 -13.07 -11.00
N ARG A 132 -3.99 -13.00 -12.28
CA ARG A 132 -2.73 -13.57 -12.78
C ARG A 132 -1.51 -12.90 -12.15
N ARG A 133 -1.57 -11.58 -11.91
CA ARG A 133 -0.55 -10.81 -11.17
C ARG A 133 -0.60 -11.05 -9.66
N ARG A 134 -1.59 -11.79 -9.15
CA ARG A 134 -1.83 -12.00 -7.70
C ARG A 134 -2.06 -10.69 -6.95
N ILE A 135 -2.59 -9.71 -7.65
CA ILE A 135 -3.16 -8.52 -7.04
C ILE A 135 -4.45 -8.98 -6.37
N LEU A 136 -5.40 -9.55 -7.12
CA LEU A 136 -6.69 -10.06 -6.58
C LEU A 136 -6.69 -11.55 -6.21
#